data_AF-A0AAD3TAW7-F1
#
_entry.id   AF-A0AAD3TAW7-F1
#
_cell.length_a   1.000
_cell.length_b   1.000
_cell.length_c   1.000
_cell.angle_alpha   90.00
_cell.angle_beta   90.00
_cell.angle_gamma   90.00
#
_symmetry.space_group_name_H-M   'P 1'
#
loop_
_entity.id
_entity.type
_entity.pdbx_description
1 polymer ?
#
loop_
_entity_poly.entity_id
_entity_poly.type
_entity_poly.pdbx_seq_one_letter_code
_entity_poly.pdbx_strand_id
1 'polypeptide(L)'
;MELCSKALEEMVTTAAAQILLIKAALKFQEVVALAFLNWGNVHICTARKRIPLEETARQEAYEWVKEKYSMAKEKYEEMLVIKPDFYKGLLARGQQQFEMAILQWTYASCKENGLSSWDSMDTMKLFDSAAEKTRAATEMLKKLRGKEREQAENPDNQEGRIAKE
;
A
#
# COMPACT_ATOMS: atom_id res chain seq x y z
N MET A 1 -26.88 19.98 -32.38
CA MET A 1 -25.73 19.35 -31.70
C MET A 1 -25.22 20.24 -30.55
N GLU A 2 -25.02 21.54 -30.79
CA GLU A 2 -24.56 22.52 -29.78
C GLU A 2 -25.48 22.67 -28.55
N LEU A 3 -26.80 22.66 -28.74
CA LEU A 3 -27.78 22.74 -27.64
C LEU A 3 -27.75 21.52 -26.71
N CYS A 4 -27.50 20.32 -27.25
CA CYS A 4 -27.34 19.11 -26.42
C CYS A 4 -26.06 19.17 -25.58
N SER A 5 -24.96 19.71 -26.13
CA SER A 5 -23.71 19.89 -25.39
C SER A 5 -23.88 20.87 -24.23
N LYS A 6 -24.52 22.02 -24.48
CA LYS A 6 -24.83 23.01 -23.43
C LYS A 6 -25.72 22.44 -22.32
N ALA A 7 -26.76 21.69 -22.68
CA ALA A 7 -27.64 21.05 -21.69
C ALA A 7 -26.88 20.02 -20.84
N LEU A 8 -25.96 19.26 -21.45
CA LEU A 8 -25.08 18.33 -20.73
C LEU A 8 -24.11 19.05 -19.80
N GLU A 9 -23.48 20.14 -20.26
CA GLU A 9 -22.60 20.98 -19.43
C GLU A 9 -23.35 21.55 -18.22
N GLU A 10 -24.52 22.15 -18.42
CA GLU A 10 -25.35 22.68 -17.34
C GLU A 10 -25.75 21.58 -16.34
N MET A 11 -26.17 20.40 -16.82
CA MET A 11 -26.52 19.27 -15.98
C MET A 11 -25.34 18.76 -15.13
N VAL A 12 -24.14 18.74 -15.72
CA VAL A 12 -22.89 18.38 -15.04
C VAL A 12 -22.51 19.42 -13.98
N THR A 13 -22.83 20.70 -14.17
CA THR A 13 -22.54 21.75 -13.17
C THR A 13 -23.45 21.75 -11.94
N THR A 14 -24.52 20.95 -11.94
CA THR A 14 -25.41 20.87 -10.76
C THR A 14 -24.69 20.30 -9.54
N ALA A 15 -25.05 20.76 -8.34
CA ALA A 15 -24.43 20.29 -7.09
C ALA A 15 -24.53 18.76 -6.91
N ALA A 16 -25.65 18.16 -7.30
CA ALA A 16 -25.85 16.71 -7.26
C ALA A 16 -24.91 15.96 -8.20
N ALA A 17 -24.73 16.44 -9.44
CA ALA A 17 -23.79 15.85 -10.40
C ALA A 17 -22.34 15.99 -9.93
N GLN A 18 -21.97 17.15 -9.38
CA GLN A 18 -20.63 17.38 -8.83
C GLN A 18 -20.28 16.42 -7.69
N ILE A 19 -21.23 16.13 -6.78
CA ILE A 19 -21.03 15.13 -5.72
C ILE A 19 -20.75 13.73 -6.32
N LEU A 20 -21.47 13.33 -7.36
CA LEU A 20 -21.25 12.04 -8.04
C LEU A 20 -19.89 12.00 -8.73
N LEU A 21 -19.48 13.08 -9.39
CA LEU A 21 -18.18 13.17 -10.07
C LEU A 21 -17.01 13.12 -9.08
N ILE A 22 -17.12 13.79 -7.93
CA ILE A 22 -16.12 13.70 -6.85
C ILE A 22 -16.02 12.26 -6.34
N LYS A 23 -17.17 11.58 -6.10
CA LYS A 23 -17.17 10.17 -5.68
C LYS A 23 -16.53 9.26 -6.74
N ALA A 24 -16.79 9.50 -8.02
CA ALA A 24 -16.18 8.76 -9.12
C ALA A 24 -14.66 8.98 -9.15
N ALA A 25 -14.19 10.22 -9.02
CA ALA A 25 -12.76 10.55 -8.96
C ALA A 25 -12.06 9.83 -7.80
N LEU A 26 -12.67 9.82 -6.60
CA LEU A 26 -12.15 9.08 -5.44
C LEU A 26 -12.06 7.57 -5.70
N LYS A 27 -13.04 7.01 -6.43
CA LYS A 27 -13.02 5.58 -6.80
C LYS A 27 -11.93 5.27 -7.81
N PHE A 28 -11.70 6.13 -8.80
CA PHE A 28 -10.59 5.95 -9.74
C PHE A 28 -9.23 6.05 -9.03
N GLN A 29 -9.06 6.99 -8.09
CA GLN A 29 -7.85 7.06 -7.27
C GLN A 29 -7.63 5.78 -6.45
N GLU A 30 -8.69 5.18 -5.89
CA GLU A 30 -8.62 3.90 -5.18
C GLU A 30 -8.17 2.75 -6.12
N VAL A 31 -8.69 2.70 -7.34
CA VAL A 31 -8.30 1.70 -8.35
C VAL A 31 -6.83 1.86 -8.75
N VAL A 32 -6.37 3.10 -8.98
CA VAL A 32 -4.96 3.38 -9.31
C VAL A 32 -4.04 3.00 -8.14
N ALA A 33 -4.41 3.34 -6.91
CA ALA A 33 -3.67 2.95 -5.71
C ALA A 33 -3.55 1.42 -5.59
N LEU A 34 -4.64 0.68 -5.86
CA LEU A 34 -4.63 -0.79 -5.88
C LEU A 34 -3.76 -1.36 -7.00
N ALA A 35 -3.73 -0.73 -8.18
CA ALA A 35 -2.86 -1.16 -9.28
C ALA A 35 -1.38 -1.09 -8.88
N PHE A 36 -0.95 0.03 -8.28
CA PHE A 36 0.40 0.19 -7.75
C PHE A 36 0.71 -0.80 -6.62
N LEU A 37 -0.24 -1.03 -5.69
CA LEU A 37 -0.11 -2.04 -4.64
C LEU A 37 0.16 -3.43 -5.24
N ASN A 38 -0.63 -3.83 -6.22
CA ASN A 38 -0.50 -5.13 -6.85
C ASN A 38 0.81 -5.25 -7.64
N TRP A 39 1.25 -4.20 -8.33
CA TRP A 39 2.53 -4.18 -9.01
C TRP A 39 3.71 -4.32 -8.03
N GLY A 40 3.71 -3.58 -6.93
CA GLY A 40 4.71 -3.74 -5.87
C GLY A 40 4.74 -5.16 -5.29
N ASN A 41 3.57 -5.77 -5.09
CA ASN A 41 3.46 -7.15 -4.62
C ASN A 41 4.05 -8.17 -5.61
N VAL A 42 3.96 -7.94 -6.91
CA VAL A 42 4.65 -8.78 -7.91
C VAL A 42 6.16 -8.76 -7.68
N HIS A 43 6.75 -7.59 -7.38
CA HIS A 43 8.17 -7.50 -7.08
C HIS A 43 8.54 -8.24 -5.78
N ILE A 44 7.77 -8.09 -4.70
CA ILE A 44 7.96 -8.84 -3.44
C ILE A 44 7.89 -10.36 -3.68
N CYS A 45 6.85 -10.83 -4.36
CA CYS A 45 6.67 -12.26 -4.67
C CYS A 45 7.79 -12.79 -5.58
N THR A 46 8.27 -11.97 -6.51
CA THR A 46 9.41 -12.31 -7.37
C THR A 46 10.68 -12.45 -6.53
N ALA A 47 10.94 -11.53 -5.60
CA ALA A 47 12.07 -11.54 -4.69
C ALA A 47 12.12 -12.85 -3.86
N ARG A 48 10.99 -13.23 -3.25
CA ARG A 48 10.84 -14.40 -2.38
C ARG A 48 11.10 -15.75 -3.05
N LYS A 49 11.01 -15.81 -4.39
CA LYS A 49 11.27 -17.05 -5.14
C LYS A 49 12.76 -17.37 -5.28
N ARG A 50 13.66 -16.43 -4.97
CA ARG A 50 15.10 -16.62 -5.12
C ARG A 50 15.68 -17.23 -3.84
N ILE A 51 15.97 -18.53 -3.88
CA ILE A 51 16.74 -19.25 -2.85
C ILE A 51 18.19 -19.35 -3.37
N PRO A 52 19.20 -18.75 -2.72
CA PRO A 52 20.59 -18.95 -3.12
C PRO A 52 21.01 -20.38 -2.73
N LEU A 53 21.38 -21.20 -3.71
CA LEU A 53 21.81 -22.60 -3.50
C LEU A 53 23.31 -22.74 -3.24
N GLU A 54 24.14 -21.76 -3.65
CA GLU A 54 25.60 -21.81 -3.51
C GLU A 54 26.17 -20.52 -2.91
N GLU A 55 27.28 -20.66 -2.17
CA GLU A 55 28.02 -19.58 -1.48
C GLU A 55 28.43 -18.44 -2.46
N THR A 56 28.88 -18.83 -3.66
CA THR A 56 29.35 -17.93 -4.74
C THR A 56 28.22 -17.09 -5.33
N ALA A 57 26.99 -17.63 -5.37
CA ALA A 57 25.81 -16.94 -5.89
C ALA A 57 25.11 -16.04 -4.85
N ARG A 58 25.59 -16.02 -3.59
CA ARG A 58 24.92 -15.33 -2.48
C ARG A 58 24.90 -13.80 -2.64
N GLN A 59 25.99 -13.20 -3.10
CA GLN A 59 26.07 -11.75 -3.35
C GLN A 59 25.11 -11.32 -4.47
N GLU A 60 25.09 -12.06 -5.58
CA GLU A 60 24.20 -11.77 -6.71
C GLU A 60 22.73 -11.95 -6.34
N ALA A 61 22.42 -13.01 -5.58
CA ALA A 61 21.08 -13.22 -5.06
C ALA A 61 20.67 -12.08 -4.12
N TYR A 62 21.56 -11.63 -3.22
CA TYR A 62 21.32 -10.51 -2.33
C TYR A 62 21.00 -9.22 -3.10
N GLU A 63 21.85 -8.81 -4.03
CA GLU A 63 21.61 -7.57 -4.79
C GLU A 63 20.33 -7.66 -5.62
N TRP A 64 20.04 -8.82 -6.21
CA TRP A 64 18.80 -9.00 -6.97
C TRP A 64 17.55 -8.91 -6.09
N VAL A 65 17.54 -9.53 -4.90
CA VAL A 65 16.39 -9.45 -3.97
C VAL A 65 16.24 -8.02 -3.46
N LYS A 66 17.35 -7.35 -3.11
CA LYS A 66 17.38 -5.95 -2.68
C LYS A 66 16.83 -5.02 -3.76
N GLU A 67 17.18 -5.25 -5.02
CA GLU A 67 16.63 -4.51 -6.16
C GLU A 67 15.12 -4.71 -6.25
N LYS A 68 14.62 -5.94 -6.18
CA LYS A 68 13.16 -6.20 -6.21
C LYS A 68 12.42 -5.54 -5.04
N TYR A 69 12.99 -5.54 -3.85
CA TYR A 69 12.41 -4.81 -2.71
C TYR A 69 12.43 -3.30 -2.91
N SER A 70 13.44 -2.75 -3.58
CA SER A 70 13.50 -1.32 -3.92
C SER A 70 12.43 -0.95 -4.96
N MET A 71 12.27 -1.74 -6.01
CA MET A 71 11.18 -1.58 -6.99
C MET A 71 9.80 -1.66 -6.33
N ALA A 72 9.59 -2.60 -5.38
CA ALA A 72 8.35 -2.68 -4.62
C ALA A 72 8.10 -1.41 -3.80
N LYS A 73 9.14 -0.89 -3.15
CA LYS A 73 9.10 0.36 -2.39
C LYS A 73 8.62 1.52 -3.25
N GLU A 74 9.17 1.69 -4.46
CA GLU A 74 8.78 2.76 -5.38
C GLU A 74 7.29 2.69 -5.72
N LYS A 75 6.80 1.50 -6.08
CA LYS A 75 5.36 1.31 -6.39
C LYS A 75 4.48 1.65 -5.20
N TYR A 76 4.92 1.30 -4.00
CA TYR A 76 4.18 1.66 -2.80
C TYR A 76 4.25 3.16 -2.45
N GLU A 77 5.32 3.85 -2.80
CA GLU A 77 5.43 5.31 -2.68
C GLU A 77 4.49 6.01 -3.68
N GLU A 78 4.46 5.57 -4.94
CA GLU A 78 3.53 6.06 -5.97
C GLU A 78 2.06 5.90 -5.53
N MET A 79 1.71 4.74 -4.97
CA MET A 79 0.39 4.49 -4.39
C MET A 79 0.03 5.52 -3.30
N LEU A 80 0.95 5.80 -2.38
CA LEU A 80 0.70 6.70 -1.24
C LEU A 80 0.62 8.18 -1.65
N VAL A 81 1.22 8.55 -2.79
CA VAL A 81 1.01 9.88 -3.40
C VAL A 81 -0.43 10.02 -3.90
N ILE A 82 -0.96 8.97 -4.56
CA ILE A 82 -2.33 8.96 -5.07
C ILE A 82 -3.37 8.89 -3.95
N LYS A 83 -3.11 8.05 -2.94
CA LYS A 83 -4.03 7.84 -1.81
C LYS A 83 -3.26 7.76 -0.49
N PRO A 84 -2.98 8.91 0.16
CA PRO A 84 -2.25 8.95 1.44
C PRO A 84 -3.01 8.28 2.60
N ASP A 85 -4.34 8.28 2.56
CA ASP A 85 -5.24 7.69 3.55
C ASP A 85 -5.53 6.20 3.29
N PHE A 86 -4.52 5.45 2.84
CA PHE A 86 -4.68 4.06 2.45
C PHE A 86 -3.89 3.11 3.36
N TYR A 87 -4.57 2.51 4.34
CA TYR A 87 -3.95 1.63 5.33
C TYR A 87 -3.19 0.46 4.68
N LYS A 88 -3.70 -0.07 3.57
CA LYS A 88 -3.04 -1.15 2.80
C LYS A 88 -1.67 -0.72 2.29
N GLY A 89 -1.52 0.56 1.93
CA GLY A 89 -0.24 1.09 1.47
C GLY A 89 0.79 1.26 2.57
N LEU A 90 0.37 1.73 3.74
CA LEU A 90 1.23 1.77 4.93
C LEU A 90 1.66 0.37 5.36
N LEU A 91 0.72 -0.58 5.34
CA LEU A 91 1.01 -1.98 5.67
C LEU A 91 2.01 -2.61 4.69
N ALA A 92 1.80 -2.42 3.38
CA ALA A 92 2.71 -2.93 2.35
C ALA A 92 4.13 -2.33 2.46
N ARG A 93 4.23 -1.02 2.76
CA ARG A 93 5.51 -0.36 3.04
C ARG A 93 6.19 -0.92 4.28
N GLY A 94 5.44 -1.10 5.37
CA GLY A 94 5.97 -1.70 6.59
C GLY A 94 6.50 -3.11 6.35
N GLN A 95 5.74 -3.95 5.64
CA GLN A 95 6.17 -5.29 5.28
C GLN A 95 7.43 -5.29 4.39
N GLN A 96 7.49 -4.43 3.37
CA GLN A 96 8.66 -4.30 2.50
C GLN A 96 9.91 -3.91 3.29
N GLN A 97 9.81 -2.96 4.21
CA GLN A 97 10.93 -2.53 5.05
C GLN A 97 11.38 -3.63 6.01
N PHE A 98 10.45 -4.37 6.61
CA PHE A 98 10.75 -5.53 7.43
C PHE A 98 11.51 -6.59 6.63
N GLU A 99 11.04 -6.93 5.43
CA GLU A 99 11.71 -7.90 4.56
C GLU A 99 13.11 -7.43 4.11
N MET A 100 13.28 -6.14 3.79
CA MET A 100 14.59 -5.56 3.49
C MET A 100 15.55 -5.66 4.68
N ALA A 101 15.05 -5.41 5.90
CA ALA A 101 15.85 -5.51 7.12
C ALA A 101 16.32 -6.95 7.35
N ILE A 102 15.42 -7.92 7.19
CA ILE A 102 15.75 -9.35 7.28
C ILE A 102 16.79 -9.76 6.24
N LEU A 103 16.64 -9.29 4.99
CA LEU A 103 17.62 -9.54 3.92
C LEU A 103 19.01 -9.02 4.29
N GLN A 104 19.09 -7.76 4.75
CA GLN A 104 20.35 -7.13 5.15
C GLN A 104 21.02 -7.88 6.30
N TRP A 105 20.26 -8.20 7.35
CA TRP A 105 20.76 -8.92 8.52
C TRP A 105 21.24 -10.34 8.17
N THR A 106 20.45 -11.08 7.39
CA THR A 106 20.79 -12.45 6.97
C THR A 106 22.07 -12.42 6.13
N TYR A 107 22.14 -11.51 5.16
CA TYR A 107 23.31 -11.38 4.30
C TYR A 107 24.58 -11.00 5.07
N ALA A 108 24.49 -10.07 6.02
CA ALA A 108 25.62 -9.72 6.89
C ALA A 108 26.07 -10.89 7.79
N SER A 109 25.12 -11.65 8.33
CA SER A 109 25.41 -12.82 9.17
C SER A 109 26.14 -13.94 8.41
N CYS A 110 25.98 -13.99 7.09
CA CYS A 110 26.58 -14.98 6.21
C CYS A 110 27.97 -14.60 5.65
N LYS A 111 28.53 -13.44 6.00
CA LYS A 111 29.90 -13.04 5.60
C LYS A 111 30.96 -13.67 6.51
N GLU A 112 32.20 -13.83 6.02
CA GLU A 112 33.32 -14.38 6.81
C GLU A 112 33.54 -13.66 8.15
N ASN A 113 33.44 -12.32 8.16
CA ASN A 113 33.60 -11.53 9.38
C ASN A 113 32.30 -11.47 10.23
N GLY A 114 31.23 -12.11 9.76
CA GLY A 114 29.90 -12.12 10.35
C GLY A 114 29.38 -10.73 10.69
N LEU A 115 28.71 -10.62 11.84
CA LEU A 115 28.14 -9.37 12.35
C LEU A 115 29.17 -8.45 13.03
N SER A 116 30.39 -8.94 13.30
CA SER A 116 31.37 -8.20 14.13
C SER A 116 31.87 -6.89 13.51
N SER A 117 31.82 -6.79 12.18
CA SER A 117 32.26 -5.62 11.41
C SER A 117 31.11 -4.90 10.70
N TRP A 118 29.87 -5.31 10.94
CA TRP A 118 28.70 -4.80 10.23
C TRP A 118 28.00 -3.68 11.00
N ASP A 119 27.79 -2.54 10.35
CA ASP A 119 26.94 -1.47 10.89
C ASP A 119 25.46 -1.82 10.71
N SER A 120 24.80 -2.15 11.82
CA SER A 120 23.39 -2.52 11.85
C SER A 120 22.43 -1.33 11.88
N MET A 121 22.92 -0.08 11.95
CA MET A 121 22.09 1.09 12.21
C MET A 121 20.95 1.24 11.20
N ASP A 122 21.23 1.11 9.91
CA ASP A 122 20.21 1.25 8.88
C ASP A 122 19.21 0.10 8.87
N THR A 123 19.64 -1.12 9.23
CA THR A 123 18.74 -2.27 9.40
C THR A 123 17.81 -2.07 10.60
N MET A 124 18.31 -1.53 11.71
CA MET A 124 17.46 -1.20 12.87
C MET A 124 16.44 -0.12 12.51
N LYS A 125 16.84 0.95 11.80
CA LYS A 125 15.90 1.97 11.31
C LYS A 125 14.80 1.38 10.43
N LEU A 126 15.11 0.39 9.59
CA LEU A 126 14.10 -0.31 8.78
C LEU A 126 13.11 -1.08 9.65
N PHE A 127 13.56 -1.80 10.69
CA PHE A 127 12.67 -2.48 11.63
C PHE A 127 11.77 -1.51 12.40
N ASP A 128 12.34 -0.43 12.94
CA ASP A 128 11.59 0.59 13.68
C ASP A 128 10.51 1.22 12.78
N SER A 129 10.91 1.63 11.58
CA SER A 129 10.02 2.19 10.57
C SER A 129 8.93 1.20 10.13
N ALA A 130 9.26 -0.09 10.02
CA ALA A 130 8.28 -1.13 9.69
C ALA A 130 7.23 -1.31 10.79
N ALA A 131 7.66 -1.33 12.06
CA ALA A 131 6.78 -1.42 13.21
C ALA A 131 5.86 -0.19 13.32
N GLU A 132 6.41 1.01 13.12
CA GLU A 132 5.64 2.25 13.10
C GLU A 132 4.55 2.25 12.02
N LYS A 133 4.90 1.91 10.78
CA LYS A 133 3.94 1.87 9.67
C LYS A 133 2.85 0.83 9.87
N THR A 134 3.20 -0.33 10.41
CA THR A 134 2.23 -1.40 10.71
C THR A 134 1.26 -0.96 11.80
N ARG A 135 1.74 -0.26 12.84
CA ARG A 135 0.90 0.33 13.88
C ARG A 135 -0.05 1.39 13.29
N ALA A 136 0.48 2.33 12.52
CA ALA A 136 -0.32 3.38 11.87
C ALA A 136 -1.39 2.79 10.92
N ALA A 137 -1.04 1.78 10.12
CA ALA A 137 -1.98 1.06 9.26
C ALA A 137 -3.11 0.39 10.07
N THR A 138 -2.75 -0.26 11.19
CA THR A 138 -3.71 -0.94 12.06
C THR A 138 -4.67 0.05 12.72
N GLU A 139 -4.17 1.18 13.20
CA GLU A 139 -5.00 2.25 13.78
C GLU A 139 -5.95 2.86 12.74
N MET A 140 -5.45 3.13 11.52
CA MET A 140 -6.28 3.62 10.43
C MET A 140 -7.39 2.63 10.08
N LEU A 141 -7.08 1.33 9.99
CA LEU A 141 -8.07 0.28 9.75
C LEU A 141 -9.13 0.22 10.86
N LYS A 142 -8.72 0.32 12.12
CA LYS A 142 -9.67 0.35 13.26
C LYS A 142 -10.63 1.53 13.14
N LYS A 143 -10.13 2.73 12.83
CA LYS A 143 -10.96 3.93 12.64
C LYS A 143 -11.95 3.77 11.48
N LEU A 144 -11.51 3.22 10.35
CA LEU A 144 -12.38 2.95 9.20
C LEU A 144 -13.52 1.98 9.55
N ARG A 145 -13.19 0.86 10.19
CA ARG A 145 -14.18 -0.13 10.63
C ARG A 145 -15.16 0.43 11.68
N GLY A 146 -14.70 1.33 12.54
CA GLY A 146 -15.57 2.03 13.50
C GLY A 146 -16.62 2.88 12.78
N LYS A 147 -16.18 3.72 11.83
CA LYS A 147 -17.09 4.55 11.03
C LYS A 147 -18.10 3.72 10.22
N GLU A 148 -17.68 2.60 9.65
CA GLU A 148 -18.58 1.69 8.92
C GLU A 148 -19.67 1.11 9.83
N ARG A 149 -19.34 0.79 11.09
CA ARG A 149 -20.33 0.32 12.08
C ARG A 149 -21.30 1.42 12.48
N GLU A 150 -20.79 2.61 12.81
CA GLU A 150 -21.63 3.78 13.14
C GLU A 150 -22.61 4.11 12.01
N GLN A 151 -22.17 4.02 10.75
CA GLN A 151 -23.03 4.24 9.58
C GLN A 151 -24.07 3.14 9.38
N ALA A 152 -23.75 1.89 9.72
CA ALA A 152 -24.68 0.75 9.63
C ALA A 152 -25.73 0.76 10.75
N GLU A 153 -25.39 1.33 11.90
CA GLU A 153 -26.27 1.47 13.07
C GLU A 153 -27.14 2.74 13.00
N ASN A 154 -26.92 3.63 12.03
CA ASN A 154 -27.72 4.84 11.86
C ASN A 154 -29.16 4.51 11.42
N PRO A 155 -30.21 4.86 12.20
CA PRO A 155 -31.60 4.48 11.92
C PRO A 155 -32.12 4.92 10.54
N ASP A 156 -31.66 6.06 10.01
CA ASP A 156 -32.03 6.53 8.65
C ASP A 156 -31.59 5.56 7.53
N ASN A 157 -30.56 4.74 7.75
CA ASN A 157 -30.11 3.71 6.80
C ASN A 157 -30.87 2.37 6.94
N GLN A 158 -31.67 2.20 8.00
CA GLN A 158 -32.50 1.01 8.22
C GLN A 158 -33.90 1.14 7.63
N GLU A 159 -34.45 2.36 7.52
CA GLU A 159 -35.78 2.59 6.93
C GLU A 159 -35.86 2.22 5.43
N GLY A 160 -34.76 2.27 4.69
CA GLY A 160 -34.70 1.82 3.29
C GLY A 160 -34.75 0.29 3.09
N ARG A 161 -34.64 -0.50 4.16
CA ARG A 161 -34.71 -1.97 4.12
C ARG A 161 -36.11 -2.52 4.42
N ILE A 162 -36.95 -1.77 5.12
CA ILE A 162 -38.27 -2.23 5.60
C ILE A 162 -39.37 -1.96 4.54
N ALA A 163 -39.10 -1.11 3.54
CA ALA A 163 -40.06 -0.80 2.47
C ALA A 163 -39.98 -1.73 1.23
N LYS A 164 -39.35 -2.91 1.34
CA LYS A 164 -39.15 -3.85 0.21
C LYS A 164 -39.65 -5.28 0.45
N GLU A 165 -40.50 -5.51 1.45
CA GLU A 165 -41.25 -6.77 1.59
C GLU A 165 -42.73 -6.57 1.27
#